data_AF-A0A7R9WA76-F1
#
_entry.id   AF-A0A7R9WA76-F1
#
_cell.length_a   1.000
_cell.length_b   1.000
_cell.length_c   1.000
_cell.angle_alpha   90.00
_cell.angle_beta   90.00
_cell.angle_gamma   90.00
#
_symmetry.space_group_name_H-M   'P 1'
#
loop_
_entity.id
_entity.type
_entity.pdbx_description
1 polymer ?
#
loop_
_entity_poly.entity_id
_entity_poly.type
_entity_poly.pdbx_seq_one_letter_code
_entity_poly.pdbx_strand_id
1 'polypeptide(L)'
;LETPLSLKKVLEEVETNDDEIKKLLFGYETELAKKEALKRLKKECVFKLGSGITNRAEEILHSEYDDDGVIFVEIDDERQSEDMVHHIAVSHPRKAVFVAFRGSATPKDWKVDFTMKMVPVENPVKTEGSDDEVKLHRGFYDYLLQERETKTSEERMSKLNAILGTVSKLMKDHKGYELIITGHSLGA
;
A
#
# COMPACT_ATOMS: atom_id res chain seq x y z
N LEU A 1 -10.39 24.28 26.21
CA LEU A 1 -10.20 23.62 24.91
C LEU A 1 -11.14 22.44 24.91
N GLU A 2 -12.25 22.61 24.21
CA GLU A 2 -13.41 21.72 24.23
C GLU A 2 -13.05 20.33 23.68
N THR A 3 -13.71 19.32 24.22
CA THR A 3 -13.53 17.89 23.93
C THR A 3 -13.33 17.59 22.45
N PRO A 4 -12.45 16.61 22.09
CA PRO A 4 -12.26 16.21 20.71
C PRO A 4 -13.59 15.82 20.07
N LEU A 5 -13.90 16.41 18.92
CA LEU A 5 -15.08 16.10 18.13
C LEU A 5 -15.13 14.59 17.85
N SER A 6 -16.25 13.96 18.19
CA SER A 6 -16.48 12.55 17.86
C SER A 6 -16.50 12.35 16.34
N LEU A 7 -16.00 11.21 15.85
CA LEU A 7 -15.98 10.86 14.42
C LEU A 7 -17.33 11.09 13.72
N LYS A 8 -18.43 10.72 14.40
CA LYS A 8 -19.79 10.93 13.88
C LYS A 8 -20.06 12.41 13.57
N LYS A 9 -19.68 13.31 14.48
CA LYS A 9 -19.82 14.75 14.28
C LYS A 9 -18.91 15.29 13.18
N VAL A 10 -17.68 14.76 13.05
CA VAL A 10 -16.77 15.18 11.97
C VAL A 10 -17.31 14.76 10.60
N LEU A 11 -17.82 13.53 10.48
CA LEU A 11 -18.43 13.04 9.24
C LEU A 11 -19.73 13.78 8.93
N GLU A 12 -20.60 13.97 9.91
CA GLU A 12 -21.82 14.78 9.77
C GLU A 12 -21.48 16.21 9.34
N GLU A 13 -20.42 16.82 9.89
CA GLU A 13 -20.01 18.17 9.51
C GLU A 13 -19.42 18.23 8.09
N VAL A 14 -18.64 17.22 7.68
CA VAL A 14 -18.12 17.11 6.31
C VAL A 14 -19.25 16.91 5.30
N GLU A 15 -20.23 16.07 5.62
CA GLU A 15 -21.41 15.84 4.77
C GLU A 15 -22.31 17.09 4.71
N THR A 16 -22.51 17.77 5.84
CA THR A 16 -23.37 18.96 5.92
C THR A 16 -22.76 20.17 5.21
N ASN A 17 -21.43 20.25 5.15
CA ASN A 17 -20.70 21.35 4.52
C ASN A 17 -20.07 20.96 3.17
N ASP A 18 -20.51 19.87 2.55
CA ASP A 18 -19.93 19.32 1.31
C ASP A 18 -19.90 20.37 0.18
N ASP A 19 -20.93 21.19 0.03
CA ASP A 19 -20.97 22.25 -0.98
C ASP A 19 -19.99 23.41 -0.72
N GLU A 20 -19.71 23.75 0.55
CA GLU A 20 -18.69 24.75 0.91
C GLU A 20 -17.28 24.19 0.75
N ILE A 21 -17.06 22.93 1.11
CA ILE A 21 -15.81 22.20 0.88
C ILE A 21 -15.55 22.11 -0.63
N LYS A 22 -16.56 21.76 -1.43
CA LYS A 22 -16.49 21.77 -2.90
C LYS A 22 -16.14 23.15 -3.45
N LYS A 23 -16.71 24.23 -2.89
CA LYS A 23 -16.39 25.63 -3.23
C LYS A 23 -14.93 26.00 -2.93
N LEU A 24 -14.40 25.57 -1.77
CA LEU A 24 -13.00 25.78 -1.41
C LEU A 24 -12.03 24.99 -2.31
N LEU A 25 -12.49 23.86 -2.86
CA LEU A 25 -11.73 23.00 -3.77
C LEU A 25 -11.84 23.44 -5.25
N PHE A 26 -12.48 24.57 -5.58
CA PHE A 26 -12.59 25.08 -6.96
C PHE A 26 -11.25 25.37 -7.66
N GLY A 27 -10.12 25.34 -6.96
CA GLY A 27 -8.79 25.39 -7.59
C GLY A 27 -8.37 24.10 -8.31
N TYR A 28 -9.13 23.02 -8.15
CA TYR A 28 -8.91 21.74 -8.84
C TYR A 28 -9.87 21.65 -10.04
N GLU A 29 -9.36 21.92 -11.24
CA GLU A 29 -10.15 22.12 -12.47
C GLU A 29 -10.89 20.87 -13.00
N THR A 30 -10.76 19.70 -12.37
CA THR A 30 -11.46 18.48 -12.81
C THR A 30 -12.25 17.84 -11.67
N GLU A 31 -13.46 17.36 -11.98
CA GLU A 31 -14.29 16.58 -11.04
C GLU A 31 -13.54 15.36 -10.46
N LEU A 32 -12.60 14.81 -11.23
CA LEU A 32 -11.70 13.75 -10.78
C LEU A 32 -10.77 14.22 -9.66
N ALA A 33 -10.13 15.38 -9.82
CA ALA A 33 -9.25 15.95 -8.80
C ALA A 33 -10.00 16.35 -7.52
N LYS A 34 -11.26 16.79 -7.65
CA LYS A 34 -12.15 17.04 -6.50
C LYS A 34 -12.48 15.74 -5.75
N LYS A 35 -12.88 14.69 -6.46
CA LYS A 35 -13.14 13.37 -5.87
C LYS A 35 -11.89 12.82 -5.15
N GLU A 36 -10.72 13.03 -5.74
CA GLU A 36 -9.45 12.54 -5.19
C GLU A 36 -8.98 13.33 -3.96
N ALA A 37 -9.19 14.66 -3.95
CA ALA A 37 -8.96 15.50 -2.78
C ALA A 37 -9.89 15.13 -1.61
N LEU A 38 -11.18 14.90 -1.89
CA LEU A 38 -12.17 14.49 -0.89
C LEU A 38 -11.83 13.09 -0.33
N LYS A 39 -11.39 12.17 -1.20
CA LYS A 39 -10.92 10.83 -0.83
C LYS A 39 -9.71 10.88 0.11
N ARG A 40 -8.76 11.79 -0.15
CA ARG A 40 -7.58 12.00 0.72
C ARG A 40 -7.98 12.57 2.08
N LEU A 41 -8.88 13.54 2.10
CA LEU A 41 -9.41 14.13 3.34
C LEU A 41 -10.12 13.08 4.21
N LYS A 42 -10.99 12.25 3.62
CA LYS A 42 -11.65 11.14 4.34
C LYS A 42 -10.62 10.13 4.87
N LYS A 43 -9.61 9.75 4.07
CA LYS A 43 -8.54 8.82 4.47
C LYS A 43 -7.69 9.36 5.63
N GLU A 44 -7.30 10.64 5.57
CA GLU A 44 -6.52 11.28 6.64
C GLU A 44 -7.30 11.42 7.95
N CYS A 45 -8.61 11.70 7.88
CA CYS A 45 -9.47 11.75 9.07
C CYS A 45 -9.57 10.38 9.77
N VAL A 46 -9.65 9.28 9.01
CA VAL A 46 -9.67 7.92 9.56
C VAL A 46 -8.31 7.54 10.15
N PHE A 47 -7.22 7.88 9.45
CA PHE A 47 -5.85 7.56 9.88
C PHE A 47 -5.44 8.26 11.19
N LYS A 48 -5.84 9.52 11.39
CA LYS A 48 -5.51 10.28 12.61
C LYS A 48 -6.24 9.83 13.89
N LEU A 49 -7.25 8.95 13.78
CA LEU A 49 -8.08 8.54 14.93
C LEU A 49 -7.72 7.18 15.53
N GLY A 50 -6.71 6.48 15.00
CA GLY A 50 -6.14 5.26 15.59
C GLY A 50 -6.98 4.00 15.35
N SER A 51 -6.30 2.84 15.40
CA SER A 51 -6.74 1.47 15.06
C SER A 51 -7.85 0.86 15.97
N GLY A 52 -8.69 1.69 16.59
CA GLY A 52 -9.70 1.28 17.57
C GLY A 52 -11.17 1.42 17.14
N ILE A 53 -11.46 1.97 15.96
CA ILE A 53 -12.85 2.12 15.47
C ILE A 53 -13.15 0.97 14.50
N THR A 54 -13.63 -0.13 15.07
CA THR A 54 -13.86 -1.41 14.40
C THR A 54 -15.13 -1.44 13.53
N ASN A 55 -15.03 -2.18 12.42
CA ASN A 55 -16.06 -2.75 11.53
C ASN A 55 -17.04 -1.81 10.82
N ARG A 56 -17.57 -0.76 11.46
CA ARG A 56 -18.62 0.09 10.87
C ARG A 56 -18.07 1.17 9.94
N ALA A 57 -16.85 1.65 10.22
CA ALA A 57 -16.13 2.54 9.31
C ALA A 57 -15.64 1.81 8.06
N GLU A 58 -15.22 0.54 8.21
CA GLU A 58 -14.91 -0.35 7.08
C GLU A 58 -16.17 -0.65 6.23
N GLU A 59 -17.33 -0.91 6.85
CA GLU A 59 -18.59 -1.10 6.10
C GLU A 59 -19.01 0.14 5.30
N ILE A 60 -18.87 1.34 5.87
CA ILE A 60 -19.17 2.60 5.16
C ILE A 60 -18.17 2.83 4.04
N LEU A 61 -16.87 2.56 4.28
CA LEU A 61 -15.82 2.58 3.27
C LEU A 61 -16.04 1.52 2.18
N HIS A 62 -16.62 0.36 2.47
CA HIS A 62 -16.94 -0.63 1.46
C HIS A 62 -18.22 -0.30 0.67
N SER A 63 -19.17 0.44 1.26
CA SER A 63 -20.46 0.73 0.62
C SER A 63 -20.42 1.87 -0.42
N GLU A 64 -19.40 2.74 -0.39
CA GLU A 64 -19.22 3.83 -1.37
C GLU A 64 -18.14 3.55 -2.43
N TYR A 65 -17.44 2.42 -2.36
CA TYR A 65 -16.46 2.00 -3.36
C TYR A 65 -17.09 0.98 -4.30
N ASP A 66 -17.78 1.45 -5.34
CA ASP A 66 -17.77 0.74 -6.62
C ASP A 66 -18.32 1.60 -7.76
N ASP A 67 -17.40 2.20 -8.52
CA ASP A 67 -17.65 2.55 -9.93
C ASP A 67 -16.70 1.76 -10.87
N ASP A 68 -15.60 1.19 -10.34
CA ASP A 68 -14.56 0.52 -11.15
C ASP A 68 -14.21 -0.91 -10.71
N GLY A 69 -14.81 -1.49 -9.66
CA GLY A 69 -14.58 -2.88 -9.26
C GLY A 69 -13.16 -3.18 -8.74
N VAL A 70 -12.45 -2.18 -8.23
CA VAL A 70 -11.09 -2.29 -7.67
C VAL A 70 -11.09 -2.05 -6.17
N ILE A 71 -10.61 -3.04 -5.41
CA ILE A 71 -10.56 -3.04 -3.95
C ILE A 71 -9.09 -3.03 -3.51
N PHE A 72 -8.67 -2.01 -2.76
CA PHE A 72 -7.36 -2.00 -2.11
C PHE A 72 -7.41 -2.86 -0.85
N VAL A 73 -6.56 -3.89 -0.81
CA VAL A 73 -6.44 -4.82 0.31
C VAL A 73 -5.36 -4.36 1.29
N GLU A 74 -4.25 -3.83 0.76
CA GLU A 74 -3.10 -3.43 1.57
C GLU A 74 -2.46 -2.17 1.00
N ILE A 75 -2.10 -1.25 1.88
CA ILE A 75 -1.27 -0.08 1.57
C ILE A 75 -0.21 0.05 2.67
N ASP A 76 1.04 -0.27 2.35
CA ASP A 76 2.17 -0.18 3.30
C ASP A 76 3.00 1.07 2.99
N ASP A 77 2.62 2.20 3.59
CA ASP A 77 3.28 3.51 3.49
C ASP A 77 3.80 4.07 4.83
N GLU A 78 3.63 3.33 5.93
CA GLU A 78 3.95 3.80 7.29
C GLU A 78 5.44 4.11 7.47
N ARG A 79 6.31 3.28 6.91
CA ARG A 79 7.77 3.41 6.98
C ARG A 79 8.38 3.83 5.65
N GLN A 80 7.68 4.68 4.89
CA GLN A 80 8.08 5.07 3.53
C GLN A 80 9.46 5.72 3.36
N SER A 81 10.12 6.13 4.46
CA SER A 81 11.48 6.68 4.47
C SER A 81 12.56 5.62 4.73
N GLU A 82 12.15 4.41 5.09
CA GLU A 82 13.04 3.31 5.53
C GLU A 82 12.77 2.02 4.73
N ASP A 83 11.55 1.83 4.24
CA ASP A 83 11.08 0.61 3.59
C ASP A 83 10.50 0.88 2.18
N MET A 84 10.53 -0.15 1.34
CA MET A 84 9.86 -0.16 0.03
C MET A 84 8.35 0.00 0.20
N VAL A 85 7.72 1.03 -0.37
CA VAL A 85 6.26 1.17 -0.31
C VAL A 85 5.60 0.27 -1.35
N HIS A 86 4.54 -0.44 -0.96
CA HIS A 86 3.75 -1.26 -1.89
C HIS A 86 2.26 -1.19 -1.60
N HIS A 87 1.46 -1.49 -2.63
CA HIS A 87 0.02 -1.66 -2.53
C HIS A 87 -0.41 -3.01 -3.08
N ILE A 88 -1.41 -3.63 -2.46
CA ILE A 88 -2.07 -4.84 -2.96
C ILE A 88 -3.53 -4.51 -3.23
N ALA A 89 -4.02 -4.83 -4.42
CA ALA A 89 -5.41 -4.59 -4.80
C ALA A 89 -6.00 -5.76 -5.59
N VAL A 90 -7.32 -5.94 -5.52
CA VAL A 90 -8.08 -6.89 -6.32
C VAL A 90 -8.95 -6.11 -7.30
N SER A 91 -8.85 -6.42 -8.58
CA SER A 91 -9.72 -5.88 -9.63
C SER A 91 -10.63 -6.97 -10.16
N HIS A 92 -11.92 -6.88 -9.85
CA HIS A 92 -12.94 -7.80 -10.37
C HIS A 92 -13.17 -7.67 -11.88
N PRO A 93 -13.22 -6.46 -12.48
CA PRO A 93 -13.40 -6.32 -13.92
C PRO A 93 -12.23 -6.88 -14.73
N ARG A 94 -11.01 -6.75 -14.21
CA ARG A 94 -9.80 -7.32 -14.85
C ARG A 94 -9.54 -8.76 -14.44
N LYS A 95 -10.25 -9.29 -13.43
CA LYS A 95 -9.97 -10.56 -12.77
C LYS A 95 -8.49 -10.69 -12.43
N ALA A 96 -7.96 -9.70 -11.70
CA ALA A 96 -6.54 -9.64 -11.36
C ALA A 96 -6.28 -9.20 -9.92
N VAL A 97 -5.24 -9.75 -9.32
CA VAL A 97 -4.61 -9.26 -8.09
C VAL A 97 -3.39 -8.45 -8.49
N PHE A 98 -3.33 -7.19 -8.09
CA PHE A 98 -2.23 -6.28 -8.35
C PHE A 98 -1.31 -6.17 -7.13
N VAL A 99 -0.01 -6.24 -7.37
CA VAL A 99 1.02 -5.81 -6.42
C VAL A 99 1.80 -4.68 -7.08
N ALA A 100 1.69 -3.47 -6.54
CA ALA A 100 2.33 -2.29 -7.10
C ALA A 100 3.39 -1.76 -6.13
N PHE A 101 4.65 -1.69 -6.57
CA PHE A 101 5.75 -1.11 -5.82
C PHE A 101 5.95 0.36 -6.19
N ARG A 102 6.08 1.22 -5.18
CA ARG A 102 6.34 2.64 -5.38
C ARG A 102 7.79 2.84 -5.84
N GLY A 103 7.98 3.77 -6.77
CA GLY A 103 9.31 4.32 -7.06
C GLY A 103 9.86 5.19 -5.93
N SER A 104 11.06 5.73 -6.16
CA SER A 104 11.71 6.68 -5.26
C SER A 104 10.84 7.92 -5.04
N ALA A 105 10.71 8.35 -3.78
CA ALA A 105 9.99 9.58 -3.44
C ALA A 105 10.94 10.74 -3.11
N THR A 106 12.17 10.44 -2.68
CA THR A 106 13.17 11.46 -2.39
C THR A 106 14.50 11.23 -3.11
N PRO A 107 15.26 12.29 -3.45
CA PRO A 107 16.61 12.16 -4.02
C PRO A 107 17.63 11.52 -3.07
N LYS A 108 17.33 11.43 -1.76
CA LYS A 108 18.17 10.73 -0.78
C LYS A 108 18.08 9.22 -0.95
N ASP A 109 16.92 8.70 -1.34
CA ASP A 109 16.69 7.28 -1.65
C ASP A 109 17.67 6.82 -2.74
N TRP A 110 17.81 7.61 -3.81
CA TRP A 110 18.76 7.35 -4.91
C TRP A 110 20.20 7.18 -4.44
N LYS A 111 20.69 8.02 -3.52
CA LYS A 111 22.14 8.08 -3.20
C LYS A 111 22.63 6.92 -2.34
N VAL A 112 21.76 6.30 -1.54
CA VAL A 112 22.10 5.07 -0.81
C VAL A 112 21.95 3.86 -1.75
N ASP A 113 20.98 3.91 -2.68
CA ASP A 113 20.65 2.87 -3.67
C ASP A 113 21.63 2.70 -4.85
N PHE A 114 22.57 3.62 -5.10
CA PHE A 114 23.58 3.45 -6.16
C PHE A 114 24.88 2.80 -5.70
N THR A 115 24.91 2.31 -4.46
CA THR A 115 26.03 1.49 -4.00
C THR A 115 25.88 0.11 -4.67
N MET A 116 26.59 -0.13 -5.77
CA MET A 116 26.59 -1.39 -6.55
C MET A 116 27.17 -2.61 -5.78
N LYS A 117 26.78 -2.78 -4.53
CA LYS A 117 27.09 -3.95 -3.73
C LYS A 117 26.07 -5.01 -4.06
N MET A 118 26.58 -6.16 -4.45
CA MET A 118 25.77 -7.34 -4.70
C MET A 118 25.84 -8.25 -3.47
N VAL A 119 24.71 -8.80 -3.05
CA VAL A 119 24.60 -9.79 -1.97
C VAL A 119 24.29 -11.14 -2.60
N PRO A 120 25.09 -12.19 -2.35
CA PRO A 120 24.72 -13.54 -2.73
C PRO A 120 23.52 -13.99 -1.87
N VAL A 121 22.52 -14.56 -2.51
CA VAL A 121 21.36 -15.17 -1.86
C VAL A 121 21.09 -16.53 -2.48
N GLU A 122 20.49 -17.43 -1.70
CA GLU A 122 20.03 -18.72 -2.22
C GLU A 122 19.08 -18.51 -3.40
N ASN A 123 19.26 -19.28 -4.47
CA ASN A 123 18.43 -19.18 -5.66
C ASN A 123 17.00 -19.68 -5.37
N PRO A 124 15.98 -18.80 -5.34
CA PRO A 124 14.61 -19.19 -4.96
C PRO A 124 13.91 -20.05 -6.02
N VAL A 125 14.47 -20.14 -7.22
CA VAL A 125 13.93 -20.89 -8.37
C VAL A 125 14.92 -21.94 -8.87
N LYS A 126 15.69 -22.52 -7.93
CA LYS A 126 16.69 -23.54 -8.23
C LYS A 126 16.09 -24.67 -9.07
N THR A 127 16.67 -24.89 -10.24
CA THR A 127 16.32 -25.94 -11.20
C THR A 127 17.59 -26.72 -11.57
N GLU A 128 17.43 -27.86 -12.22
CA GLU A 128 18.58 -28.65 -12.67
C GLU A 128 19.45 -27.81 -13.63
N GLY A 129 20.72 -27.61 -13.26
CA GLY A 129 21.67 -26.80 -14.02
C GLY A 129 21.69 -25.30 -13.70
N SER A 130 20.87 -24.81 -12.76
CA SER A 130 20.98 -23.42 -12.27
C SER A 130 22.00 -23.29 -11.14
N ASP A 131 22.61 -22.12 -11.01
CA ASP A 131 23.48 -21.80 -9.88
C ASP A 131 22.75 -21.90 -8.53
N ASP A 132 23.48 -22.32 -7.49
CA ASP A 132 22.99 -22.42 -6.12
C ASP A 132 22.64 -21.05 -5.52
N GLU A 133 23.33 -20.01 -5.97
CA GLU A 133 23.17 -18.63 -5.51
C GLU A 133 22.95 -17.67 -6.66
N VAL A 134 22.14 -16.64 -6.41
CA VAL A 134 22.00 -15.47 -7.28
C VAL A 134 22.50 -14.23 -6.55
N LYS A 135 22.97 -13.25 -7.31
CA LYS A 135 23.44 -11.98 -6.76
C LYS A 135 22.35 -10.93 -6.89
N LEU A 136 21.89 -10.40 -5.77
CA LEU A 136 20.90 -9.31 -5.72
C LEU A 136 21.56 -7.99 -5.34
N HIS A 137 21.02 -6.89 -5.87
CA HIS A 137 21.44 -5.57 -5.43
C HIS A 137 21.12 -5.38 -3.94
N ARG A 138 22.10 -4.85 -3.18
CA ARG A 138 21.98 -4.71 -1.72
C ARG A 138 20.74 -3.96 -1.29
N GLY A 139 20.39 -2.86 -1.97
CA GLY A 139 19.19 -2.08 -1.64
C GLY A 139 17.90 -2.90 -1.75
N PHE A 140 17.73 -3.68 -2.81
CA PHE A 140 16.56 -4.55 -2.95
C PHE A 140 16.53 -5.67 -1.92
N TYR A 141 17.71 -6.23 -1.60
CA TYR A 141 17.82 -7.21 -0.54
C TYR A 141 17.36 -6.63 0.81
N ASP A 142 17.88 -5.46 1.17
CA ASP A 142 17.57 -4.81 2.45
C ASP A 142 16.07 -4.42 2.52
N TYR A 143 15.46 -3.99 1.40
CA TYR A 143 14.02 -3.65 1.38
C TYR A 143 13.07 -4.86 1.44
N LEU A 144 13.38 -5.95 0.74
CA LEU A 144 12.42 -7.03 0.51
C LEU A 144 12.74 -8.30 1.31
N LEU A 145 14.03 -8.62 1.47
CA LEU A 145 14.48 -9.92 1.98
C LEU A 145 15.01 -9.85 3.41
N GLN A 146 15.55 -8.70 3.83
CA GLN A 146 16.02 -8.55 5.20
C GLN A 146 14.86 -8.67 6.20
N GLU A 147 15.05 -9.52 7.20
CA GLU A 147 14.10 -9.63 8.31
C GLU A 147 14.03 -8.31 9.08
N ARG A 148 12.82 -7.83 9.35
CA ARG A 148 12.62 -6.65 10.19
C ARG A 148 12.94 -7.01 11.63
N GLU A 149 13.68 -6.15 12.33
CA GLU A 149 13.85 -6.27 13.78
C GLU A 149 12.53 -5.94 14.48
N THR A 150 11.78 -6.98 14.81
CA THR A 150 10.57 -6.88 15.64
C THR A 150 10.91 -7.15 17.11
N LYS A 151 10.10 -6.58 18.02
CA LYS A 151 10.29 -6.77 19.48
C LYS A 151 10.08 -8.22 19.92
N THR A 152 9.43 -9.04 19.10
CA THR A 152 9.17 -10.45 19.35
C THR A 152 9.76 -11.31 18.23
N SER A 153 10.32 -12.47 18.56
CA SER A 153 10.93 -13.40 17.60
C SER A 153 9.92 -14.05 16.65
N GLU A 154 8.64 -14.02 16.99
CA GLU A 154 7.54 -14.64 16.22
C GLU A 154 7.08 -13.76 15.04
N GLU A 155 7.44 -12.47 15.03
CA GLU A 155 7.07 -11.51 13.99
C GLU A 155 8.22 -11.19 13.02
N ARG A 156 9.37 -11.87 13.14
CA ARG A 156 10.51 -11.69 12.22
C ARG A 156 10.16 -12.29 10.87
N MET A 157 9.58 -11.46 10.02
CA MET A 157 9.25 -11.82 8.65
C MET A 157 9.82 -10.76 7.72
N SER A 158 10.42 -11.19 6.62
CA SER A 158 10.80 -10.29 5.55
C SER A 158 9.56 -9.66 4.90
N LYS A 159 9.73 -8.48 4.31
CA LYS A 159 8.63 -7.80 3.62
C LYS A 159 8.08 -8.64 2.46
N LEU A 160 8.95 -9.34 1.74
CA LEU A 160 8.57 -10.26 0.69
C LEU A 160 7.66 -11.38 1.21
N ASN A 161 7.99 -12.00 2.35
CA ASN A 161 7.17 -13.07 2.92
C ASN A 161 5.79 -12.58 3.36
N ALA A 162 5.70 -11.35 3.89
CA ALA A 162 4.41 -10.74 4.23
C ALA A 162 3.54 -10.53 2.98
N ILE A 163 4.11 -9.93 1.91
CA ILE A 163 3.44 -9.75 0.62
C ILE A 163 2.99 -11.09 0.04
N LEU A 164 3.88 -12.10 0.03
CA LEU A 164 3.55 -13.44 -0.46
C LEU A 164 2.43 -14.09 0.35
N GLY A 165 2.36 -13.86 1.66
CA GLY A 165 1.27 -14.30 2.52
C GLY A 165 -0.07 -13.71 2.10
N THR A 166 -0.14 -12.38 1.95
CA THR A 166 -1.35 -11.67 1.51
C THR A 166 -1.76 -12.12 0.09
N VAL A 167 -0.82 -12.12 -0.86
CA VAL A 167 -1.08 -12.54 -2.24
C VAL A 167 -1.54 -13.99 -2.32
N SER A 168 -0.89 -14.91 -1.59
CA SER A 168 -1.27 -16.33 -1.58
C SER A 168 -2.69 -16.55 -1.08
N LYS A 169 -3.15 -15.77 -0.10
CA LYS A 169 -4.53 -15.80 0.37
C LYS A 169 -5.49 -15.29 -0.70
N LEU A 170 -5.21 -14.13 -1.30
CA LEU A 170 -6.05 -13.55 -2.35
C LEU A 170 -6.17 -14.46 -3.58
N MET A 171 -5.08 -15.09 -4.00
CA MET A 171 -5.09 -16.02 -5.15
C MET A 171 -5.89 -17.30 -4.86
N LYS A 172 -5.97 -17.73 -3.59
CA LYS A 172 -6.84 -18.85 -3.18
C LYS A 172 -8.32 -18.45 -3.20
N ASP A 173 -8.63 -17.25 -2.71
CA ASP A 173 -9.98 -16.73 -2.60
C ASP A 173 -10.55 -16.31 -3.98
N HIS A 174 -9.68 -15.90 -4.91
CA HIS A 174 -10.03 -15.44 -6.26
C HIS A 174 -9.50 -16.38 -7.34
N LYS A 175 -9.99 -17.62 -7.37
CA LYS A 175 -9.57 -18.62 -8.37
C LYS A 175 -9.78 -18.12 -9.80
N GLY A 176 -8.76 -18.30 -10.63
CA GLY A 176 -8.78 -17.87 -12.04
C GLY A 176 -8.46 -16.40 -12.24
N TYR A 177 -8.07 -15.67 -11.20
CA TYR A 177 -7.54 -14.32 -11.34
C TYR A 177 -6.05 -14.40 -11.71
N GLU A 178 -5.57 -13.40 -12.43
CA GLU A 178 -4.15 -13.23 -12.75
C GLU A 178 -3.43 -12.45 -11.65
N LEU A 179 -2.17 -12.80 -11.39
CA LEU A 179 -1.30 -11.98 -10.54
C LEU A 179 -0.51 -11.02 -11.41
N ILE A 180 -0.68 -9.71 -11.19
CA ILE A 180 0.02 -8.66 -11.90
C ILE A 180 0.92 -7.91 -10.92
N ILE A 181 2.23 -7.98 -11.15
CA ILE A 181 3.22 -7.23 -10.37
C ILE A 181 3.72 -6.07 -11.23
N THR A 182 3.75 -4.87 -10.67
CA THR A 182 4.15 -3.66 -11.38
C THR A 182 4.87 -2.68 -10.48
N GLY A 183 5.60 -1.77 -11.09
CA GLY A 183 6.28 -0.67 -10.41
C GLY A 183 6.98 0.24 -11.41
N HIS A 184 7.48 1.37 -10.93
CA HIS A 184 8.18 2.36 -11.73
C HIS A 184 9.47 2.82 -11.03
N SER A 185 10.53 3.06 -11.80
CA SER A 185 11.85 3.44 -11.26
C SER A 185 12.35 2.39 -10.26
N LEU A 186 12.56 2.75 -8.99
CA LEU A 186 12.93 1.81 -7.92
C LEU A 186 11.94 0.65 -7.73
N GLY A 187 10.67 0.83 -8.12
CA GLY A 187 9.68 -0.24 -8.02
C GLY A 187 9.76 -1.31 -9.14
N ALA A 188 10.63 -1.14 -10.14
CA ALA A 188 10.80 -2.04 -11.27
C ALA A 188 12.08 -2.88 -11.14
#